data_AF-A0A377ALS4-F1
#
_entry.id   AF-A0A377ALS4-F1
#
_cell.length_a   1.000
_cell.length_b   1.000
_cell.length_c   1.000
_cell.angle_alpha   90.00
_cell.angle_beta   90.00
_cell.angle_gamma   90.00
#
_symmetry.space_group_name_H-M   'P 1'
#
loop_
_entity.id
_entity.type
_entity.pdbx_description
1 polymer ?
#
loop_
_entity_poly.entity_id
_entity_poly.type
_entity_poly.pdbx_seq_one_letter_code
_entity_poly.pdbx_strand_id
1 'polypeptide(L)'
;MDRVVSQQLIKNLATLKAGNARVVNSNAMSFLAQKGTPHNIVFVDPPFRRGLLEETINLLEDNGWLADEALIYVESEVENGLPTVPANWSLHREKVAGQVAYRLYQREAQGESDAD
;
A
#
# COMPACT_ATOMS: atom_id res chain seq x y z
N MET A 1 7.71 8.67 16.02
CA MET A 1 7.89 8.69 14.55
C MET A 1 9.29 9.16 14.26
N ASP A 2 10.04 8.46 13.40
CA ASP A 2 11.48 8.67 13.29
C ASP A 2 11.82 9.84 12.37
N ARG A 3 12.12 10.99 12.98
CA ARG A 3 12.52 12.21 12.30
C ARG A 3 13.80 12.04 11.49
N VAL A 4 14.73 11.19 11.94
CA VAL A 4 16.02 10.97 11.27
C VAL A 4 15.81 10.29 9.92
N VAL A 5 14.96 9.25 9.86
CA VAL A 5 14.64 8.53 8.62
C VAL A 5 13.98 9.46 7.60
N SER A 6 12.98 10.25 8.02
CA SER A 6 12.30 11.20 7.13
C SER A 6 13.26 12.26 6.55
N GLN A 7 14.20 12.76 7.35
CA GLN A 7 15.22 13.72 6.91
C GLN A 7 16.19 13.08 5.91
N GLN A 8 16.56 11.82 6.11
CA GLN A 8 17.42 11.12 5.17
C GLN A 8 16.71 10.89 3.82
N LEU A 9 15.42 10.57 3.82
CA LEU A 9 14.63 10.48 2.58
C LEU A 9 14.59 11.82 1.83
N ILE A 10 14.36 12.94 2.54
CA ILE A 10 14.36 14.28 1.94
C ILE A 10 15.74 14.59 1.32
N LYS A 11 16.83 14.25 2.01
CA LYS A 11 18.19 14.41 1.47
C LYS A 11 18.40 13.58 0.20
N ASN A 12 17.94 12.33 0.20
CA ASN A 12 18.06 11.45 -0.97
C ASN A 12 17.29 12.02 -2.17
N LEU A 13 16.09 12.57 -1.97
CA LEU A 13 15.34 13.26 -3.04
C LEU A 13 16.13 14.44 -3.61
N ALA A 14 16.75 15.26 -2.74
CA ALA A 14 17.60 16.38 -3.16
C ALA A 14 18.83 15.91 -3.96
N THR A 15 19.50 14.85 -3.50
CA THR A 15 20.65 14.25 -4.20
C THR A 15 20.27 13.74 -5.59
N LEU A 16 19.11 13.10 -5.72
CA LEU A 16 18.60 12.57 -6.99
C LEU A 16 17.92 13.63 -7.87
N LYS A 17 17.78 14.88 -7.37
CA LYS A 17 17.02 15.97 -8.02
C LYS A 17 15.58 15.56 -8.38
N ALA A 18 14.96 14.73 -7.54
CA ALA A 18 13.60 14.22 -7.74
C ALA A 18 12.55 15.23 -7.24
N GLY A 19 12.16 16.17 -8.10
CA GLY A 19 11.15 17.20 -7.78
C GLY A 19 9.70 16.70 -7.80
N ASN A 20 9.46 15.48 -8.28
CA ASN A 20 8.15 14.84 -8.42
C ASN A 20 7.81 13.91 -7.26
N ALA A 21 8.46 14.08 -6.10
CA ALA A 21 8.25 13.25 -4.93
C ALA A 21 8.03 14.11 -3.68
N ARG A 22 7.27 13.57 -2.71
CA ARG A 22 7.04 14.20 -1.41
C ARG A 22 7.27 13.21 -0.28
N VAL A 23 7.81 13.69 0.84
CA VAL A 23 7.96 12.91 2.07
C VAL A 23 6.98 13.43 3.10
N VAL A 24 6.15 12.55 3.63
CA VAL A 24 5.23 12.86 4.74
C VAL A 24 5.70 12.06 5.95
N ASN A 25 6.14 12.76 6.99
CA ASN A 25 6.49 12.13 8.27
C ASN A 25 5.20 11.96 9.10
N SER A 26 4.41 10.94 8.76
CA SER A 26 3.20 10.53 9.46
C SER A 26 3.16 9.00 9.61
N ASN A 27 2.34 8.50 10.54
CA ASN A 27 1.99 7.08 10.59
C ASN A 27 1.02 6.81 9.43
N ALA A 28 1.18 5.67 8.74
CA ALA A 28 0.36 5.31 7.59
C ALA A 28 -1.15 5.36 7.91
N MET A 29 -1.58 4.80 9.04
CA MET A 29 -3.00 4.78 9.43
C MET A 29 -3.55 6.21 9.60
N SER A 30 -2.82 7.07 10.32
CA SER A 30 -3.20 8.49 10.48
C SER A 30 -3.19 9.27 9.16
N PHE A 31 -2.28 8.94 8.24
CA PHE A 31 -2.23 9.57 6.93
C PHE A 31 -3.33 9.09 5.98
N LEU A 32 -3.71 7.82 6.05
CA LEU A 32 -4.72 7.23 5.18
C LEU A 32 -6.14 7.43 5.68
N ALA A 33 -6.34 7.73 6.97
CA ALA A 33 -7.63 8.05 7.61
C ALA A 33 -8.16 9.45 7.24
N GLN A 34 -8.16 9.77 5.95
CA GLN A 34 -8.70 10.97 5.35
C GLN A 34 -8.98 10.69 3.87
N LYS A 35 -9.80 11.54 3.23
CA LYS A 35 -10.05 11.45 1.79
C LYS A 35 -8.74 11.50 1.01
N GLY A 36 -8.49 10.43 0.25
CA GLY A 36 -7.29 10.22 -0.53
C GLY A 36 -7.31 10.87 -1.90
N THR A 37 -6.20 10.65 -2.60
CA THR A 37 -6.10 10.86 -4.05
C THR A 37 -5.73 9.52 -4.66
N PRO A 38 -6.38 9.08 -5.76
CA PRO A 38 -6.10 7.79 -6.38
C PRO A 38 -4.65 7.65 -6.86
N HIS A 39 -4.05 6.49 -6.58
CA HIS A 39 -2.74 6.09 -7.10
C HIS A 39 -2.88 4.80 -7.92
N ASN A 40 -2.11 4.71 -9.01
CA ASN A 40 -2.07 3.51 -9.85
C ASN A 40 -1.25 2.39 -9.22
N ILE A 41 -0.23 2.72 -8.42
CA ILE A 41 0.64 1.75 -7.75
C ILE A 41 0.81 2.17 -6.29
N VAL A 42 0.57 1.25 -5.36
CA VAL A 42 0.75 1.44 -3.92
C VAL A 42 1.65 0.34 -3.35
N PHE A 43 2.59 0.74 -2.49
CA PHE A 43 3.49 -0.18 -1.79
C PHE A 43 3.11 -0.23 -0.30
N VAL A 44 2.83 -1.42 0.21
CA VAL A 44 2.42 -1.68 1.59
C VAL A 44 3.40 -2.66 2.22
N ASP A 45 4.36 -2.12 2.95
CA ASP A 45 5.37 -2.87 3.72
C ASP A 45 5.33 -2.39 5.19
N PRO A 46 4.34 -2.83 5.98
CA PRO A 46 4.22 -2.44 7.37
C PRO A 46 5.28 -3.13 8.23
N PRO A 47 5.81 -2.48 9.27
CA PRO A 47 6.69 -3.16 10.23
C PRO A 47 5.96 -4.36 10.86
N PHE A 48 6.70 -5.42 11.18
CA PHE A 48 6.22 -6.70 11.70
C PHE A 48 5.25 -6.56 12.88
N ARG A 49 3.94 -6.39 12.61
CA ARG A 49 2.85 -6.36 13.59
C ARG A 49 1.55 -6.82 12.95
N ARG A 50 0.98 -7.90 13.49
CA ARG A 50 -0.39 -8.34 13.20
C ARG A 50 -1.36 -7.17 13.46
N GLY A 51 -2.21 -6.85 12.47
CA GLY A 51 -3.22 -5.78 12.55
C GLY A 51 -2.92 -4.54 11.68
N LEU A 52 -1.65 -4.13 11.53
CA LEU A 52 -1.33 -2.94 10.72
C LEU A 52 -1.64 -3.15 9.23
N LEU A 53 -1.43 -4.36 8.73
CA LEU A 53 -1.63 -4.68 7.32
C LEU A 53 -3.12 -4.59 6.94
N GLU A 54 -3.99 -5.24 7.72
CA GLU A 54 -5.43 -5.26 7.47
C GLU A 54 -6.03 -3.85 7.57
N GLU A 55 -5.68 -3.10 8.62
CA GLU A 55 -6.13 -1.71 8.77
C GLU A 55 -5.63 -0.81 7.62
N THR A 56 -4.39 -1.00 7.18
CA THR A 56 -3.84 -0.24 6.04
C THR A 56 -4.58 -0.56 4.74
N ILE A 57 -4.87 -1.83 4.48
CA ILE A 57 -5.62 -2.27 3.29
C ILE A 57 -7.03 -1.66 3.29
N ASN A 58 -7.75 -1.73 4.41
CA ASN A 58 -9.09 -1.18 4.52
C ASN A 58 -9.09 0.34 4.29
N LEU A 59 -8.16 1.07 4.92
CA LEU A 59 -8.05 2.52 4.73
C LEU A 59 -7.70 2.92 3.29
N LEU A 60 -6.95 2.09 2.56
CA LEU A 60 -6.63 2.34 1.14
C LEU A 60 -7.88 2.22 0.26
N GLU A 61 -8.67 1.16 0.45
CA GLU A 61 -9.90 0.92 -0.31
C GLU A 61 -10.99 1.95 0.05
N ASP A 62 -11.26 2.15 1.34
CA ASP A 62 -12.42 2.92 1.80
C ASP A 62 -12.28 4.43 1.58
N ASN A 63 -11.05 4.96 1.57
CA ASN A 63 -10.81 6.40 1.53
C ASN A 63 -10.40 6.94 0.15
N GLY A 64 -10.49 6.14 -0.91
CA GLY A 64 -10.24 6.60 -2.29
C GLY A 64 -8.77 6.85 -2.60
N TRP A 65 -7.87 6.05 -2.05
CA TRP A 65 -6.43 6.11 -2.34
C TRP A 65 -6.03 5.32 -3.58
N LEU A 66 -6.93 4.51 -4.13
CA LEU A 66 -6.67 3.58 -5.21
C LEU A 66 -7.42 3.99 -6.48
N ALA A 67 -6.71 3.94 -7.61
CA ALA A 67 -7.33 4.03 -8.92
C ALA A 67 -8.16 2.77 -9.23
N ASP A 68 -8.97 2.83 -10.28
CA ASP A 68 -9.87 1.74 -10.67
C ASP A 68 -9.13 0.42 -10.93
N GLU A 69 -7.99 0.48 -11.60
CA GLU A 69 -7.09 -0.66 -11.86
C GLU A 69 -5.78 -0.58 -11.06
N ALA A 70 -5.85 -0.18 -9.79
CA ALA A 70 -4.65 -0.04 -8.97
C ALA A 70 -3.91 -1.37 -8.75
N LEU A 71 -2.58 -1.31 -8.76
CA LEU A 71 -1.69 -2.39 -8.34
C LEU A 71 -1.20 -2.14 -6.91
N ILE A 72 -1.42 -3.11 -6.02
CA ILE A 72 -1.06 -3.00 -4.61
C ILE A 72 -0.02 -4.08 -4.28
N TYR A 73 1.22 -3.65 -4.07
CA TYR A 73 2.29 -4.52 -3.59
C TYR A 73 2.22 -4.62 -2.07
N VAL A 74 2.19 -5.84 -1.55
CA VAL A 74 2.09 -6.15 -0.12
C VAL A 74 3.24 -7.06 0.29
N GLU A 75 3.99 -6.64 1.31
CA GLU A 75 5.00 -7.45 1.98
C GLU A 75 4.50 -7.84 3.38
N SER A 76 4.60 -9.13 3.73
CA SER A 76 4.10 -9.65 5.00
C SER A 76 4.74 -10.97 5.40
N GLU A 77 4.78 -11.29 6.69
CA GLU A 77 5.28 -12.60 7.17
C GLU A 77 4.35 -13.75 6.76
N VAL A 78 4.94 -14.88 6.37
CA VAL A 78 4.18 -16.09 5.96
C VAL A 78 3.36 -16.70 7.09
N GLU A 79 3.82 -16.56 8.35
CA GLU A 79 3.13 -17.10 9.53
C GLU A 79 1.73 -16.50 9.74
N ASN A 80 1.47 -15.33 9.13
CA ASN A 80 0.20 -14.64 9.23
C ASN A 80 -0.78 -15.05 8.10
N GLY A 81 -0.40 -16.00 7.24
CA GLY A 81 -1.23 -16.51 6.17
C GLY A 81 -1.43 -15.52 5.02
N LEU A 82 -2.52 -15.70 4.27
CA LEU A 82 -2.99 -14.70 3.30
C LEU A 82 -3.69 -13.58 4.07
N PRO A 83 -3.35 -12.29 3.85
CA PRO A 83 -4.07 -11.19 4.46
C PRO A 83 -5.50 -11.16 3.92
N THR A 84 -6.43 -10.76 4.79
CA THR A 84 -7.78 -10.41 4.36
C THR A 84 -7.69 -9.17 3.48
N VAL A 85 -8.16 -9.27 2.24
CA VAL A 85 -8.25 -8.17 1.28
C VAL A 85 -9.71 -7.98 0.84
N PRO A 86 -10.10 -6.77 0.40
CA PRO A 86 -11.42 -6.53 -0.19
C PRO A 86 -11.71 -7.49 -1.35
N ALA A 87 -13.00 -7.79 -1.55
CA ALA A 87 -13.43 -8.76 -2.57
C ALA A 87 -13.08 -8.34 -4.01
N ASN A 88 -12.90 -7.05 -4.25
CA ASN A 88 -12.49 -6.47 -5.53
C ASN A 88 -10.98 -6.40 -5.72
N TRP A 89 -10.19 -7.06 -4.85
CA TRP A 89 -8.76 -7.24 -5.03
C TRP A 89 -8.49 -8.70 -5.38
N SER A 90 -7.84 -8.94 -6.51
CA SER A 90 -7.41 -10.26 -6.95
C SER A 90 -5.90 -10.41 -6.79
N LEU A 91 -5.43 -11.58 -6.33
CA LEU A 91 -4.01 -11.87 -6.24
C LEU A 91 -3.44 -12.09 -7.64
N HIS A 92 -2.64 -11.14 -8.12
CA HIS A 92 -2.04 -11.19 -9.46
C HIS A 92 -0.69 -11.94 -9.47
N ARG A 93 0.16 -11.72 -8.46
CA ARG A 93 1.45 -12.41 -8.29
C ARG A 93 1.72 -12.70 -6.82
N GLU A 94 2.39 -13.82 -6.56
CA GLU A 94 2.94 -14.14 -5.25
C GLU A 94 4.35 -14.72 -5.39
N LYS A 95 5.23 -14.34 -4.47
CA LYS A 95 6.53 -14.97 -4.27
C LYS A 95 6.79 -15.08 -2.77
N VAL A 96 7.22 -16.25 -2.32
CA VAL A 96 7.65 -16.47 -0.94
C VAL A 96 9.15 -16.68 -0.90
N ALA A 97 9.85 -15.97 -0.02
CA ALA A 97 11.26 -16.20 0.26
C ALA A 97 11.50 -16.24 1.77
N GLY A 98 11.90 -17.40 2.29
CA GLY A 98 12.07 -17.58 3.73
C GLY A 98 10.76 -17.36 4.48
N GLN A 99 10.76 -16.40 5.41
CA GLN A 99 9.60 -16.07 6.25
C GLN A 99 8.76 -14.90 5.71
N VAL A 100 9.04 -14.43 4.49
CA VAL A 100 8.38 -13.27 3.89
C VAL A 100 7.64 -13.66 2.61
N ALA A 101 6.39 -13.21 2.50
CA ALA A 101 5.57 -13.28 1.30
C ALA A 101 5.48 -11.90 0.65
N TYR A 102 5.79 -11.85 -0.64
CA TYR A 102 5.65 -10.70 -1.52
C TYR A 102 4.46 -10.94 -2.44
N ARG A 103 3.46 -10.07 -2.37
CA ARG A 103 2.21 -10.21 -3.11
C ARG A 103 1.95 -8.97 -3.93
N LEU A 104 1.39 -9.15 -5.11
CA LEU A 104 0.87 -8.07 -5.93
C LEU A 104 -0.61 -8.35 -6.15
N TYR A 105 -1.46 -7.46 -5.65
CA TYR A 105 -2.89 -7.47 -5.89
C TYR A 105 -3.23 -6.51 -7.02
N GLN A 106 -4.24 -6.87 -7.79
CA GLN A 106 -4.88 -6.00 -8.76
C GLN A 106 -6.28 -5.67 -8.24
N ARG A 107 -6.57 -4.38 -8.15
CA ARG A 107 -7.90 -3.87 -7.81
C ARG A 107 -8.76 -3.77 -9.07
N GLU A 108 -10.05 -4.03 -8.89
CA GLU A 108 -11.10 -3.68 -9.84
C GLU A 108 -12.06 -2.68 -9.16
N ALA A 109 -12.55 -1.68 -9.88
CA ALA A 109 -13.53 -0.76 -9.32
C ALA A 109 -14.86 -1.50 -9.07
N GLN A 110 -15.44 -1.32 -7.88
CA GLN A 110 -16.80 -1.81 -7.61
C GLN A 110 -17.79 -0.91 -8.38
N GLY A 111 -18.05 -1.24 -9.65
CA GLY A 111 -18.96 -0.43 -10.47
C GLY A 111 -19.07 -0.77 -11.97
N GLU A 112 -18.14 -1.51 -12.56
CA GLU A 112 -18.22 -1.88 -13.99
C GLU A 112 -18.44 -3.38 -14.14
N SER A 113 -19.67 -3.82 -13.89
CA SER A 113 -20.21 -4.91 -14.70
C SER A 113 -20.54 -4.30 -16.05
N ASP A 114 -19.65 -4.50 -17.04
CA ASP A 114 -19.95 -4.31 -18.45
C ASP A 114 -21.19 -5.15 -18.79
N ALA A 115 -22.35 -4.51 -18.72
CA ALA A 115 -23.57 -4.97 -19.35
C ALA A 115 -23.56 -4.43 -20.79
N ASP A 116 -22.91 -5.17 -21.67
CA ASP A 116 -23.19 -5.19 -23.11
C ASP A 116 -23.93 -6.48 -23.47
#